data_AF-X1QLF2-F1
#
_entry.id   AF-X1QLF2-F1
#
_cell.length_a   1.000
_cell.length_b   1.000
_cell.length_c   1.000
_cell.angle_alpha   90.00
_cell.angle_beta   90.00
_cell.angle_gamma   90.00
#
_symmetry.space_group_name_H-M   'P 1'
#
loop_
_entity.id
_entity.type
_entity.pdbx_description
1 polymer ?
#
loop_
_entity_poly.entity_id
_entity_poly.type
_entity_poly.pdbx_seq_one_letter_code
_entity_poly.pdbx_strand_id
1 'polypeptide(L)'
;MAKVKAPLFSFGASGQLAKSLVYGDWKGIDWVRQHVIPANPKTADQQQQRGYFKTAVDQWHTDGFTLDDVTAWNLLALTLK
;
A
#
# COMPACT_ATOMS: atom_id res chain seq x y z
N MET A 1 -12.03 23.83 -24.79
CA MET A 1 -11.83 23.76 -23.33
C MET A 1 -11.04 24.98 -22.88
N ALA A 2 -11.44 25.65 -21.81
CA ALA A 2 -10.70 26.78 -21.26
C ALA A 2 -9.43 26.28 -20.54
N LYS A 3 -8.28 26.89 -20.82
CA LYS A 3 -7.03 26.58 -20.12
C LYS A 3 -7.06 27.23 -18.74
N VAL A 4 -6.96 26.45 -17.69
CA VAL A 4 -6.95 26.95 -16.32
C VAL A 4 -5.58 27.58 -16.05
N LYS A 5 -5.48 28.91 -16.10
CA LYS A 5 -4.28 29.65 -15.68
C LYS A 5 -4.23 29.73 -14.13
N ALA A 6 -4.35 28.55 -13.49
CA ALA A 6 -4.53 28.36 -12.05
C ALA A 6 -4.56 26.85 -11.61
N PRO A 7 -3.44 26.20 -11.22
CA PRO A 7 -3.53 25.22 -10.13
C PRO A 7 -3.95 25.98 -8.86
N LEU A 8 -3.34 27.15 -8.60
CA LEU A 8 -4.08 28.32 -8.12
C LEU A 8 -3.70 29.61 -8.88
N PHE A 9 -2.39 29.88 -9.07
CA PHE A 9 -1.67 30.99 -9.79
C PHE A 9 -1.15 30.86 -11.27
N SER A 10 -1.32 29.72 -11.95
CA SER A 10 -0.64 29.29 -13.21
C SER A 10 0.86 28.89 -13.16
N PHE A 11 1.45 28.62 -12.00
CA PHE A 11 2.82 28.08 -11.87
C PHE A 11 2.73 26.63 -11.35
N GLY A 12 3.24 25.66 -12.12
CA GLY A 12 3.06 24.20 -11.90
C GLY A 12 3.34 23.74 -10.48
N ALA A 13 2.29 23.72 -9.66
CA ALA A 13 2.37 23.46 -8.22
C ALA A 13 2.15 21.97 -7.95
N SER A 14 2.94 21.41 -7.04
CA SER A 14 2.85 20.01 -6.64
C SER A 14 2.95 19.86 -5.13
N GLY A 15 2.37 18.78 -4.61
CA GLY A 15 2.39 18.46 -3.17
C GLY A 15 1.17 18.97 -2.41
N GLN A 16 1.22 18.85 -1.08
CA GLN A 16 0.09 19.16 -0.19
C GLN A 16 0.14 20.61 0.32
N LEU A 17 -1.01 21.28 0.33
CA LEU A 17 -1.21 22.56 1.00
C LEU A 17 -2.04 22.34 2.26
N ALA A 18 -1.51 22.74 3.41
CA ALA A 18 -2.20 22.80 4.71
C ALA A 18 -2.99 21.53 5.14
N LYS A 19 -2.64 20.35 4.61
CA LYS A 19 -3.42 19.10 4.77
C LYS A 19 -4.89 19.22 4.34
N SER A 20 -5.22 20.15 3.44
CA SER A 20 -6.56 20.35 2.90
C SER A 20 -6.66 19.96 1.41
N LEU A 21 -5.64 20.31 0.62
CA LEU A 21 -5.58 20.06 -0.82
C LEU A 21 -4.22 19.45 -1.20
N VAL A 22 -4.20 18.66 -2.28
CA VAL A 22 -2.99 18.15 -2.93
C VAL A 22 -3.04 18.49 -4.40
N TYR A 23 -1.95 19.09 -4.90
CA TYR A 23 -1.73 19.50 -6.27
C TYR A 23 -0.78 18.54 -6.97
N GLY A 24 -0.94 18.37 -8.28
CA GLY A 24 0.01 17.66 -9.14
C GLY A 24 -0.39 17.78 -10.60
N ASP A 25 0.42 17.21 -11.50
CA ASP A 25 0.04 16.99 -12.89
C ASP A 25 -0.31 15.52 -13.13
N TRP A 26 -1.09 15.25 -14.17
CA TRP A 26 -1.23 13.93 -14.75
C TRP A 26 -1.24 14.05 -16.27
N LYS A 27 -0.15 13.60 -16.91
CA LYS A 27 0.04 13.68 -18.37
C LYS A 27 -0.06 15.13 -18.89
N GLY A 28 0.46 16.09 -18.13
CA GLY A 28 0.41 17.52 -18.48
C GLY A 28 -0.95 18.19 -18.23
N ILE A 29 -1.85 17.54 -17.48
CA ILE A 29 -3.08 18.13 -16.97
C ILE A 29 -2.92 18.39 -15.47
N ASP A 30 -2.85 19.66 -15.08
CA ASP A 30 -2.85 20.07 -13.67
C ASP A 30 -4.15 19.61 -12.99
N TRP A 31 -4.05 18.99 -11.82
CA TRP A 31 -5.18 18.52 -11.02
C TRP A 31 -5.03 18.91 -9.54
N VAL A 32 -6.18 19.01 -8.88
CA VAL A 32 -6.31 19.22 -7.44
C VAL A 32 -7.24 18.17 -6.88
N ARG A 33 -6.87 17.58 -5.75
CA ARG A 33 -7.75 16.71 -4.95
C ARG A 33 -7.75 17.13 -3.49
N GLN A 34 -8.81 16.79 -2.76
CA GLN A 34 -8.83 16.93 -1.31
C GLN A 34 -7.74 16.05 -0.69
N HIS A 35 -7.03 16.59 0.31
CA HIS A 35 -6.09 15.81 1.10
C HIS A 35 -6.87 14.80 1.96
N VAL A 36 -6.85 13.54 1.53
CA VAL A 36 -7.42 12.41 2.27
C VAL A 36 -6.31 11.77 3.10
N ILE A 37 -6.49 11.72 4.42
CA ILE A 37 -5.70 10.84 5.28
C ILE A 37 -6.31 9.44 5.11
N PRO A 38 -5.58 8.46 4.55
CA PRO A 38 -6.11 7.11 4.43
C PRO A 38 -6.30 6.51 5.83
N ALA A 39 -7.51 6.04 6.11
CA ALA A 39 -7.75 5.24 7.30
C ALA A 39 -6.99 3.91 7.15
N ASN A 40 -6.17 3.58 8.15
CA ASN A 40 -5.66 2.22 8.35
C ASN A 40 -6.42 1.60 9.53
N PRO A 41 -7.68 1.18 9.35
CA PRO A 41 -8.43 0.54 10.41
C PRO A 41 -7.69 -0.74 10.85
N LYS A 42 -7.89 -1.10 12.11
CA LYS A 42 -7.45 -2.39 12.68
C LYS A 42 -8.69 -3.13 13.14
N THR A 43 -9.57 -3.52 12.21
CA THR A 43 -10.81 -4.25 12.55
C THR A 43 -10.48 -5.60 13.20
N ALA A 44 -11.44 -6.19 13.91
CA ALA A 44 -11.28 -7.52 14.51
C ALA A 44 -10.84 -8.55 13.46
N ASP A 45 -11.53 -8.62 12.31
CA ASP A 45 -11.21 -9.54 11.21
C ASP A 45 -9.79 -9.31 10.66
N GLN A 46 -9.37 -8.06 10.48
CA GLN A 46 -8.02 -7.73 10.03
C GLN A 46 -6.95 -8.12 11.06
N GLN A 47 -7.24 -7.98 12.36
CA GLN A 47 -6.34 -8.43 13.42
C GLN A 47 -6.29 -9.97 13.48
N GLN A 48 -7.42 -10.65 13.28
CA GLN A 48 -7.50 -12.11 13.24
C GLN A 48 -6.68 -12.69 12.09
N GLN A 49 -6.83 -12.16 10.87
CA GLN A 49 -6.03 -12.58 9.72
C GLN A 49 -4.53 -12.32 9.93
N ARG A 50 -4.16 -11.14 10.46
CA ARG A 50 -2.76 -10.84 10.85
C ARG A 50 -2.26 -11.80 11.95
N GLY A 51 -3.13 -12.22 12.85
CA GLY A 51 -2.84 -13.21 13.89
C GLY A 51 -2.47 -14.56 13.29
N TYR A 52 -3.26 -15.08 12.34
CA TYR A 52 -2.96 -16.34 11.65
C TYR A 52 -1.60 -16.31 10.94
N PHE A 53 -1.30 -15.24 10.19
CA PHE A 53 0.01 -15.08 9.55
C PHE A 53 1.14 -14.98 10.57
N LYS A 54 0.94 -14.26 11.69
CA LYS A 54 1.95 -14.18 12.75
C LYS A 54 2.23 -15.56 13.33
N THR A 55 1.20 -16.31 13.72
CA THR A 55 1.36 -17.66 14.29
C THR A 55 2.08 -18.59 13.31
N ALA A 56 1.69 -18.62 12.03
CA ALA A 56 2.35 -19.46 11.03
C ALA A 56 3.84 -19.10 10.83
N VAL A 57 4.19 -17.80 10.87
CA VAL A 57 5.59 -17.34 10.79
C VAL A 57 6.37 -17.62 12.08
N ASP A 58 5.74 -17.51 13.26
CA ASP A 58 6.38 -17.90 14.52
C ASP A 58 6.72 -19.40 14.48
N GLN A 59 5.74 -20.25 14.15
CA GLN A 59 5.90 -21.71 14.00
C GLN A 59 7.01 -22.08 13.00
N TRP A 60 7.05 -21.41 11.84
CA TRP A 60 8.11 -21.61 10.85
C TRP A 60 9.53 -21.42 11.41
N HIS A 61 9.69 -20.52 12.39
CA HIS A 61 10.97 -20.28 13.04
C HIS A 61 11.22 -21.18 14.27
N THR A 62 10.18 -21.69 14.94
CA THR A 62 10.32 -22.41 16.22
C THR A 62 10.18 -23.92 16.13
N ASP A 63 9.37 -24.44 15.20
CA ASP A 63 8.85 -25.81 15.28
C ASP A 63 9.83 -26.87 14.71
N GLY A 64 11.10 -26.49 14.50
CA GLY A 64 12.18 -27.42 14.17
C GLY A 64 12.20 -27.93 12.74
N PHE A 65 11.58 -27.21 11.79
CA PHE A 65 11.57 -27.57 10.37
C PHE A 65 12.98 -27.84 9.82
N THR A 66 13.11 -28.94 9.10
CA THR A 66 14.36 -29.39 8.50
C THR A 66 14.58 -28.78 7.11
N LEU A 67 15.79 -28.94 6.56
CA LEU A 67 16.09 -28.52 5.18
C LEU A 67 15.22 -29.25 4.14
N ASP A 68 14.77 -30.48 4.44
CA ASP A 68 13.90 -31.25 3.55
C ASP A 68 12.47 -30.67 3.55
N ASP A 69 11.95 -30.26 4.71
CA ASP A 69 10.67 -29.55 4.82
C ASP A 69 10.69 -28.24 4.03
N VAL A 70 11.76 -27.45 4.20
CA VAL A 70 11.97 -26.21 3.44
C VAL A 70 12.03 -26.46 1.94
N THR A 71 12.68 -27.55 1.52
CA THR A 71 12.76 -27.95 0.10
C THR A 71 11.40 -28.35 -0.46
N ALA A 72 10.61 -29.12 0.31
CA ALA A 72 9.25 -29.52 -0.07
C ALA A 72 8.29 -28.32 -0.20
N TRP A 73 8.32 -27.38 0.75
CA TRP A 73 7.53 -26.15 0.68
C TRP A 73 7.89 -25.26 -0.52
N ASN A 74 9.19 -25.13 -0.83
CA ASN A 74 9.64 -24.40 -2.01
C ASN A 74 9.18 -25.06 -3.32
N LEU A 75 9.19 -26.39 -3.40
CA LEU A 75 8.69 -27.12 -4.56
C LEU A 75 7.18 -26.91 -4.75
N LEU A 76 6.40 -27.01 -3.68
CA LEU A 76 4.96 -26.73 -3.73
C LEU A 76 4.68 -25.29 -4.19
N ALA A 77 5.41 -24.30 -3.67
CA ALA A 77 5.27 -22.90 -4.06
C ALA A 77 5.60 -22.63 -5.55
N LEU A 78 6.42 -23.48 -6.19
CA LEU A 78 6.68 -23.42 -7.62
C LEU A 78 5.53 -24.00 -8.46
N THR A 79 4.81 -25.01 -7.96
CA THR A 79 3.65 -25.61 -8.66
C THR A 79 2.37 -24.79 -8.59
N LEU A 80 2.31 -23.77 -7.73
CA LEU A 80 1.14 -22.90 -7.51
C LEU A 80 1.24 -21.56 -8.27
N LYS A 81 2.15 -21.46 -9.25
CA LYS A 81 2.31 -20.32 -10.17
C LYS A 81 1.59 -20.55 -11.49
#